data_AF-A0A6A9SGM5-F1
#
_entry.id   AF-A0A6A9SGM5-F1
#
_cell.length_a   1.000
_cell.length_b   1.000
_cell.length_c   1.000
_cell.angle_alpha   90.00
_cell.angle_beta   90.00
_cell.angle_gamma   90.00
#
_symmetry.space_group_name_H-M   'P 1'
#
loop_
_entity.id
_entity.type
_entity.pdbx_description
1 polymer ?
#
loop_
_entity_poly.entity_id
_entity_poly.type
_entity_poly.pdbx_seq_one_letter_code
_entity_poly.pdbx_strand_id
1 'polypeptide(L)'
;MLPLVEVTDEDDLNALRAYREVGEAVMIELPRYLSEQENKYQEPVSELIENYGSIAEFYQRKVDSKYVPVVSGSNSPVDYSEHLSMYRDLREDFNRLAVRLILRRPSELLTGLQRDTLEELGTEVRHEDILLFDIGDNSITDPLLEDLEYLSEVFETPTTAVLNAFDAYNERPNNQSPHLAEDIGASAFGDFGINKRFKPNPDDGFVPPSVKHRHYVPNQSTVEVFKGDTFEEAAESLSDWSEWDASHCEGCHRAASTNNYDVNTWVQIRMEHYFRSILRDEI
;
A
#
# COMPACT_ATOMS: atom_id res chain seq x y z
N MET A 1 -10.53 2.13 -8.98
CA MET A 1 -9.32 2.06 -8.14
C MET A 1 -9.08 0.61 -7.74
N LEU A 2 -7.83 0.13 -7.70
CA LEU A 2 -7.52 -1.28 -7.45
C LEU A 2 -7.01 -1.47 -6.00
N PRO A 3 -7.66 -2.29 -5.15
CA PRO A 3 -7.11 -2.62 -3.83
C PRO A 3 -5.76 -3.33 -3.95
N LEU A 4 -4.81 -3.02 -3.06
CA LEU A 4 -3.55 -3.76 -2.89
C LEU A 4 -3.62 -4.62 -1.63
N VAL A 5 -3.31 -5.90 -1.79
CA VAL A 5 -3.26 -6.90 -0.74
C VAL A 5 -1.82 -7.41 -0.60
N GLU A 6 -1.21 -7.15 0.56
CA GLU A 6 0.08 -7.74 0.95
C GLU A 6 -0.19 -9.14 1.53
N VAL A 7 0.30 -10.18 0.85
CA VAL A 7 0.17 -11.58 1.26
C VAL A 7 1.32 -11.94 2.17
N THR A 8 1.02 -12.13 3.46
CA THR A 8 2.01 -12.47 4.48
C THR A 8 1.98 -13.95 4.87
N ASP A 9 0.88 -14.65 4.59
CA ASP A 9 0.71 -16.08 4.81
C ASP A 9 -0.31 -16.72 3.84
N GLU A 10 -0.62 -18.01 4.03
CA GLU A 10 -1.62 -18.71 3.21
C GLU A 10 -3.07 -18.31 3.53
N ASP A 11 -3.35 -17.75 4.72
CA ASP A 11 -4.69 -17.33 5.09
C ASP A 11 -5.08 -16.05 4.33
N ASP A 12 -4.13 -15.14 4.13
CA ASP A 12 -4.28 -13.97 3.25
C ASP A 12 -4.70 -14.39 1.82
N LEU A 13 -4.14 -15.49 1.29
CA LEU A 13 -4.51 -16.03 -0.02
C LEU A 13 -5.96 -16.49 -0.07
N ASN A 14 -6.44 -17.12 1.01
CA ASN A 14 -7.82 -17.58 1.11
C ASN A 14 -8.79 -16.40 1.23
N ALA A 15 -8.35 -15.30 1.85
CA ALA A 15 -9.11 -14.07 2.01
C ALA A 15 -9.21 -13.23 0.71
N LEU A 16 -8.37 -13.48 -0.30
CA LEU A 16 -8.39 -12.77 -1.59
C LEU A 16 -9.76 -12.79 -2.29
N ARG A 17 -10.60 -13.80 -2.00
CA ARG A 17 -11.96 -13.89 -2.57
C ARG A 17 -12.84 -12.72 -2.16
N ALA A 18 -12.74 -12.24 -0.93
CA ALA A 18 -13.55 -11.13 -0.44
C ALA A 18 -13.26 -9.83 -1.20
N TYR A 19 -12.01 -9.62 -1.62
CA TYR A 19 -11.61 -8.41 -2.34
C TYR A 19 -12.03 -8.39 -3.82
N ARG A 20 -12.35 -9.55 -4.40
CA ARG A 20 -12.82 -9.66 -5.80
C ARG A 20 -14.20 -9.05 -6.01
N GLU A 21 -14.99 -8.90 -4.96
CA GLU A 21 -16.36 -8.36 -5.05
C GLU A 21 -16.40 -6.83 -5.01
N VAL A 22 -15.28 -6.20 -4.62
CA VAL A 22 -15.23 -4.75 -4.33
C VAL A 22 -14.56 -3.94 -5.47
N GLY A 23 -13.81 -4.57 -6.38
CA GLY A 23 -13.11 -3.88 -7.46
C GLY A 23 -12.99 -4.68 -8.77
N GLU A 24 -12.63 -4.00 -9.86
CA GLU A 24 -12.47 -4.62 -11.20
C GLU A 24 -11.28 -5.59 -11.27
N ALA A 25 -10.23 -5.32 -10.49
CA ALA A 25 -9.10 -6.21 -10.27
C ALA A 25 -8.52 -5.96 -8.86
N VAL A 26 -7.72 -6.89 -8.35
CA VAL A 26 -7.04 -6.75 -7.05
C VAL A 26 -5.54 -6.87 -7.29
N MET A 27 -4.78 -5.89 -6.82
CA MET A 27 -3.33 -5.94 -6.79
C MET A 27 -2.88 -6.86 -5.66
N ILE A 28 -1.99 -7.81 -5.96
CA ILE A 28 -1.47 -8.78 -4.97
C ILE A 28 0.04 -8.60 -4.89
N GLU A 29 0.54 -8.40 -3.68
CA GLU A 29 1.95 -8.30 -3.39
C GLU A 29 2.39 -9.45 -2.49
N LEU A 30 3.46 -10.14 -2.86
CA LEU A 30 4.28 -10.91 -1.92
C LEU A 30 5.45 -10.02 -1.48
N PRO A 31 5.33 -9.33 -0.31
CA PRO A 31 6.16 -8.17 0.02
C PRO A 31 7.56 -8.60 0.46
N ARG A 32 8.49 -8.74 -0.49
CA ARG A 32 9.87 -9.18 -0.24
C ARG A 32 10.54 -8.43 0.92
N TYR A 33 10.34 -7.12 0.98
CA TYR A 33 10.91 -6.28 2.02
C TYR A 33 10.53 -6.68 3.45
N LEU A 34 9.41 -7.37 3.66
CA LEU A 34 9.04 -7.88 4.98
C LEU A 34 9.88 -9.11 5.37
N SER A 35 10.43 -9.86 4.42
CA SER A 35 11.36 -10.98 4.70
C SER A 35 12.77 -10.50 5.08
N GLU A 36 13.11 -9.26 4.76
CA GLU A 36 14.45 -8.69 4.92
C GLU A 36 14.61 -7.83 6.18
N GLN A 37 13.51 -7.55 6.87
CA GLN A 37 13.48 -6.71 8.06
C GLN A 37 13.14 -7.56 9.28
N GLU A 38 13.71 -7.25 10.44
CA GLU A 38 13.34 -7.90 11.69
C GLU A 38 11.90 -7.49 12.07
N ASN A 39 10.94 -8.36 11.79
CA ASN A 39 9.53 -8.13 12.08
C ASN A 39 8.74 -9.45 12.18
N LYS A 40 7.51 -9.38 12.70
CA LYS A 40 6.67 -10.58 12.92
C LYS A 40 6.23 -11.31 11.65
N TYR A 41 6.37 -10.70 10.46
CA TYR A 41 6.06 -11.29 9.17
C TYR A 41 7.30 -11.83 8.45
N GLN A 42 8.50 -11.63 9.02
CA GLN A 42 9.75 -12.04 8.40
C GLN A 42 9.77 -13.53 8.06
N GLU A 43 9.54 -14.37 9.08
CA GLU A 43 9.53 -15.82 8.94
C GLU A 43 8.37 -16.30 8.03
N PRO A 44 7.10 -15.91 8.23
CA PRO A 44 6.00 -16.30 7.34
C PRO A 44 6.24 -15.96 5.86
N VAL A 45 6.69 -14.74 5.55
CA VAL A 45 6.96 -14.33 4.17
C VAL A 45 8.15 -15.08 3.59
N SER A 46 9.21 -15.31 4.38
CA SER A 46 10.38 -16.08 3.95
C SER A 46 9.99 -17.51 3.62
N GLU A 47 9.24 -18.19 4.50
CA GLU A 47 8.73 -19.53 4.27
C GLU A 47 7.86 -19.61 3.01
N LEU A 48 7.02 -18.60 2.79
CA LEU A 48 6.20 -18.54 1.59
C LEU A 48 7.06 -18.45 0.33
N ILE A 49 8.05 -17.55 0.29
CA ILE A 49 8.99 -17.43 -0.83
C ILE A 49 9.74 -18.75 -1.07
N GLU A 50 10.24 -19.39 0.00
CA GLU A 50 10.96 -20.67 -0.08
C GLU A 50 10.08 -21.81 -0.61
N ASN A 51 8.83 -21.90 -0.14
CA ASN A 51 7.88 -22.93 -0.56
C ASN A 51 7.55 -22.87 -2.07
N TYR A 52 7.57 -21.67 -2.65
CA TYR A 52 7.34 -21.47 -4.08
C TYR A 52 8.63 -21.35 -4.89
N GLY A 53 9.81 -21.33 -4.26
CA GLY A 53 11.12 -21.21 -4.92
C GLY A 53 11.49 -19.78 -5.34
N SER A 54 10.51 -18.97 -5.75
CA SER A 54 10.68 -17.53 -6.00
C SER A 54 9.35 -16.79 -5.93
N ILE A 55 9.42 -15.45 -5.84
CA ILE A 55 8.23 -14.58 -5.92
C ILE A 55 7.55 -14.69 -7.30
N ALA A 56 8.33 -14.82 -8.37
CA ALA A 56 7.78 -15.02 -9.71
C ALA A 56 7.01 -16.35 -9.82
N GLU A 57 7.59 -17.43 -9.29
CA GLU A 57 6.94 -18.74 -9.24
C GLU A 57 5.68 -18.74 -8.36
N PHE A 58 5.67 -17.97 -7.26
CA PHE A 58 4.46 -17.76 -6.46
C PHE A 58 3.33 -17.17 -7.32
N TYR A 59 3.60 -16.11 -8.06
CA TYR A 59 2.60 -15.49 -8.93
C TYR A 59 2.12 -16.44 -10.02
N GLN A 60 3.02 -17.08 -10.76
CA GLN A 60 2.68 -18.01 -11.84
C GLN A 60 1.82 -19.20 -11.36
N ARG A 61 1.98 -19.63 -10.10
CA ARG A 61 1.25 -20.78 -9.54
C ARG A 61 -0.07 -20.42 -8.88
N LYS A 62 -0.20 -19.22 -8.29
CA LYS A 62 -1.32 -18.86 -7.41
C LYS A 62 -2.20 -17.74 -7.92
N VAL A 63 -1.70 -16.91 -8.82
CA VAL A 63 -2.37 -15.69 -9.21
C VAL A 63 -3.04 -15.90 -10.57
N ASP A 64 -4.37 -15.91 -10.56
CA ASP A 64 -5.18 -15.95 -11.78
C ASP A 64 -5.09 -14.62 -12.54
N SER A 65 -5.51 -14.61 -13.81
CA SER A 65 -5.40 -13.43 -14.68
C SER A 65 -6.28 -12.23 -14.27
N LYS A 66 -7.10 -12.36 -13.22
CA LYS A 66 -7.96 -11.27 -12.70
C LYS A 66 -7.27 -10.46 -11.61
N TYR A 67 -6.11 -10.92 -11.17
CA TYR A 67 -5.26 -10.21 -10.23
C TYR A 67 -4.15 -9.48 -10.99
N VAL A 68 -3.62 -8.44 -10.36
CA VAL A 68 -2.49 -7.68 -10.86
C VAL A 68 -1.31 -7.95 -9.91
N PRO A 69 -0.33 -8.77 -10.29
CA PRO A 69 0.87 -8.97 -9.49
C PRO A 69 1.59 -7.65 -9.25
N VAL A 70 2.03 -7.44 -8.00
CA VAL A 70 2.85 -6.30 -7.61
C VAL A 70 4.31 -6.74 -7.54
N VAL A 71 5.14 -6.09 -8.32
CA VAL A 71 6.60 -6.21 -8.27
C VAL A 71 7.10 -5.26 -7.19
N SER A 72 7.62 -5.86 -6.12
CA SER A 72 8.29 -5.16 -5.02
C SER A 72 9.66 -5.82 -4.80
N GLY A 73 10.73 -5.04 -4.87
CA GLY A 73 12.09 -5.51 -4.61
C GLY A 73 12.56 -5.28 -3.17
N SER A 74 13.84 -5.53 -2.95
CA SER A 74 14.53 -5.20 -1.69
C SER A 74 14.50 -3.70 -1.41
N ASN A 75 14.39 -3.32 -0.14
CA ASN A 75 14.33 -1.89 0.27
C ASN A 75 15.33 -1.51 1.39
N SER A 76 16.26 -2.39 1.74
CA SER A 76 17.31 -2.10 2.71
C SER A 76 18.62 -2.86 2.43
N PRO A 77 19.49 -2.35 1.53
CA PRO A 77 19.31 -1.14 0.71
C PRO A 77 18.31 -1.34 -0.44
N VAL A 78 17.82 -0.23 -1.01
CA VAL A 78 16.93 -0.28 -2.17
C VAL A 78 17.70 -0.74 -3.41
N ASP A 79 17.21 -1.81 -4.03
CA ASP A 79 17.76 -2.37 -5.28
C ASP A 79 16.69 -2.42 -6.38
N TYR A 80 16.78 -1.49 -7.33
CA TYR A 80 15.86 -1.44 -8.47
C TYR A 80 16.18 -2.50 -9.53
N SER A 81 17.35 -3.14 -9.49
CA SER A 81 17.68 -4.19 -10.46
C SER A 81 16.82 -5.44 -10.23
N GLU A 82 16.42 -5.69 -8.98
CA GLU A 82 15.47 -6.75 -8.65
C GLU A 82 14.06 -6.45 -9.19
N HIS A 83 13.63 -5.19 -9.16
CA HIS A 83 12.35 -4.78 -9.72
C HIS A 83 12.34 -5.03 -11.22
N LEU A 84 13.41 -4.62 -11.92
CA LEU A 84 13.56 -4.85 -13.36
C LEU A 84 13.60 -6.35 -13.71
N SER A 85 14.37 -7.15 -12.97
CA SER A 85 14.42 -8.60 -13.19
C SER A 85 13.06 -9.26 -13.01
N MET A 86 12.38 -8.98 -11.89
CA MET A 86 11.08 -9.58 -11.59
C MET A 86 9.99 -9.11 -12.56
N TYR A 87 10.03 -7.85 -12.98
CA TYR A 87 9.13 -7.33 -14.00
C TYR A 87 9.32 -8.08 -15.33
N ARG A 88 10.57 -8.29 -15.77
CA ARG A 88 10.89 -9.08 -16.97
C ARG A 88 10.42 -10.53 -16.87
N ASP A 89 10.53 -11.15 -15.70
CA ASP A 89 10.08 -12.52 -15.48
C ASP A 89 8.55 -12.66 -15.56
N LEU A 90 7.81 -11.62 -15.19
CA LEU A 90 6.33 -11.66 -15.08
C LEU A 90 5.59 -11.03 -16.26
N ARG A 91 6.21 -10.10 -17.00
CA ARG A 91 5.52 -9.29 -18.04
C ARG A 91 4.89 -10.12 -19.16
N GLU A 92 5.44 -11.29 -19.45
CA GLU A 92 4.95 -12.19 -20.50
C GLU A 92 3.77 -13.05 -20.03
N ASP A 93 3.64 -13.29 -18.72
CA ASP A 93 2.60 -14.15 -18.14
C ASP A 93 1.35 -13.37 -17.74
N PHE A 94 1.49 -12.06 -17.50
CA PHE A 94 0.43 -11.21 -16.99
C PHE A 94 0.14 -10.03 -17.92
N ASN A 95 -1.14 -9.85 -18.26
CA ASN A 95 -1.61 -8.73 -19.07
C ASN A 95 -1.37 -7.36 -18.42
N ARG A 96 -1.23 -7.33 -17.10
CA ARG A 96 -1.03 -6.12 -16.32
C ARG A 96 -0.22 -6.44 -15.07
N LEU A 97 0.77 -5.60 -14.80
CA LEU A 97 1.59 -5.62 -13.60
C LEU A 97 1.47 -4.27 -12.88
N ALA A 98 1.73 -4.29 -11.58
CA ALA A 98 2.03 -3.09 -10.82
C ALA A 98 3.48 -3.15 -10.36
N VAL A 99 4.20 -2.03 -10.43
CA VAL A 99 5.56 -1.90 -9.90
C VAL A 99 5.48 -0.94 -8.71
N ARG A 100 5.83 -1.42 -7.52
CA ARG A 100 5.82 -0.62 -6.29
C ARG A 100 7.24 -0.19 -5.96
N LEU A 101 7.50 1.11 -6.09
CA LEU A 101 8.76 1.72 -5.69
C LEU A 101 8.61 2.28 -4.29
N ILE A 102 9.24 1.62 -3.32
CA ILE A 102 9.26 2.06 -1.92
C ILE A 102 10.39 3.08 -1.76
N LEU A 103 10.02 4.34 -1.59
CA LEU A 103 10.94 5.46 -1.40
C LEU A 103 11.24 5.59 0.09
N ARG A 104 12.49 5.29 0.47
CA ARG A 104 13.01 5.34 1.84
C ARG A 104 14.32 6.12 1.90
N ARG A 105 14.59 6.76 3.04
CA ARG A 105 15.75 7.62 3.33
C ARG A 105 15.73 8.91 2.52
N PRO A 106 14.90 9.89 2.89
CA PRO A 106 14.64 11.08 2.08
C PRO A 106 15.77 12.12 2.24
N SER A 107 16.88 11.76 2.90
CA SER A 107 18.03 12.62 3.11
C SER A 107 19.04 12.56 1.95
N GLU A 108 18.95 11.57 1.08
CA GLU A 108 19.89 11.36 -0.02
C GLU A 108 19.11 11.11 -1.31
N LEU A 109 19.56 11.73 -2.41
CA LEU A 109 19.03 11.48 -3.75
C LEU A 109 19.33 10.07 -4.21
N LEU A 110 18.50 9.55 -5.12
CA LEU A 110 18.80 8.33 -5.86
C LEU A 110 20.20 8.37 -6.47
N THR A 111 20.95 7.30 -6.24
CA THR A 111 22.29 7.12 -6.81
C THR A 111 22.23 6.98 -8.34
N GLY A 112 23.33 7.25 -9.03
CA GLY A 112 23.39 7.09 -10.49
C GLY A 112 23.01 5.68 -10.97
N LEU A 113 23.46 4.64 -10.26
CA LEU A 113 23.10 3.24 -10.59
C LEU A 113 21.58 2.99 -10.44
N GLN A 114 20.96 3.56 -9.40
CA GLN A 114 19.52 3.46 -9.20
C GLN A 114 18.76 4.18 -10.31
N ARG A 115 19.20 5.38 -10.71
CA ARG A 115 18.63 6.16 -11.81
C ARG A 115 18.75 5.43 -13.15
N ASP A 116 19.93 4.94 -13.50
CA ASP A 116 20.16 4.15 -14.73
C ASP A 116 19.23 2.93 -14.80
N THR A 117 19.04 2.24 -13.67
CA THR A 117 18.16 1.07 -13.60
C THR A 117 16.68 1.43 -13.71
N LEU A 118 16.26 2.56 -13.13
CA LEU A 118 14.90 3.07 -13.23
C LEU A 118 14.58 3.54 -14.65
N GLU A 119 15.53 4.17 -15.34
CA GLU A 119 15.40 4.52 -16.75
C GLU A 119 15.18 3.28 -17.61
N GLU A 120 16.00 2.23 -17.41
CA GLU A 120 15.82 0.96 -18.11
C GLU A 120 14.44 0.36 -17.84
N LEU A 121 14.01 0.34 -16.57
CA LEU A 121 12.66 -0.09 -16.19
C LEU A 121 11.58 0.77 -16.85
N GLY A 122 11.72 2.10 -16.86
CA GLY A 122 10.80 3.04 -17.50
C GLY A 122 10.61 2.78 -18.99
N THR A 123 11.67 2.37 -19.69
CA THR A 123 11.56 1.98 -21.12
C THR A 123 10.84 0.64 -21.35
N GLU A 124 10.73 -0.19 -20.33
CA GLU A 124 10.15 -1.54 -20.42
C GLU A 124 8.73 -1.67 -19.90
N VAL A 125 8.34 -0.79 -18.96
CA VAL A 125 6.98 -0.78 -18.41
C VAL A 125 5.98 -0.44 -19.52
N ARG A 126 4.90 -1.23 -19.62
CA ARG A 126 3.86 -1.02 -20.64
C ARG A 126 2.87 0.04 -20.19
N HIS A 127 2.13 0.59 -21.14
CA HIS A 127 1.12 1.62 -20.85
C HIS A 127 0.01 1.12 -19.92
N GLU A 128 -0.38 -0.14 -20.04
CA GLU A 128 -1.41 -0.77 -19.21
C GLU A 128 -0.95 -1.06 -17.77
N ASP A 129 0.35 -1.09 -17.52
CA ASP A 129 0.91 -1.36 -16.19
C ASP A 129 0.75 -0.14 -15.26
N ILE A 130 1.01 -0.36 -13.97
CA ILE A 130 0.79 0.64 -12.92
C ILE A 130 2.10 0.90 -12.18
N LEU A 131 2.45 2.16 -12.00
CA LEU A 131 3.54 2.57 -11.12
C LEU A 131 2.97 3.08 -9.81
N LEU A 132 3.50 2.56 -8.72
CA LEU A 132 3.09 2.92 -7.38
C LEU A 132 4.30 3.53 -6.65
N PHE A 133 4.25 4.83 -6.39
CA PHE A 133 5.23 5.54 -5.58
C PHE A 133 4.78 5.50 -4.12
N ASP A 134 5.48 4.71 -3.30
CA ASP A 134 5.14 4.51 -1.90
C ASP A 134 6.18 5.17 -1.00
N ILE A 135 5.82 6.27 -0.36
CA ILE A 135 6.73 7.01 0.51
C ILE A 135 6.71 6.34 1.88
N GLY A 136 7.77 5.60 2.17
CA GLY A 136 7.96 4.84 3.40
C GLY A 136 8.53 5.67 4.55
N ASP A 137 8.91 6.92 4.30
CA ASP A 137 9.53 7.81 5.27
C ASP A 137 8.54 8.72 6.00
N ASN A 138 8.98 9.22 7.16
CA ASN A 138 8.18 10.05 8.05
C ASN A 138 8.17 11.54 7.66
N SER A 139 8.81 11.92 6.55
CA SER A 139 8.96 13.34 6.19
C SER A 139 9.14 13.53 4.69
N ILE A 140 8.38 14.45 4.11
CA ILE A 140 8.62 14.97 2.76
C ILE A 140 9.78 15.97 2.82
N THR A 141 10.82 15.73 2.02
CA THR A 141 12.04 16.55 1.93
C THR A 141 12.30 16.98 0.49
N ASP A 142 13.14 17.99 0.29
CA ASP A 142 13.51 18.44 -1.05
C ASP A 142 14.13 17.31 -1.92
N PRO A 143 15.05 16.46 -1.42
CA PRO A 143 15.55 15.33 -2.21
C PRO A 143 14.47 14.34 -2.64
N LEU A 144 13.49 14.05 -1.76
CA LEU A 144 12.38 13.16 -2.11
C LEU A 144 11.51 13.77 -3.22
N LEU A 145 11.24 15.07 -3.15
CA LEU A 145 10.48 15.77 -4.18
C LEU A 145 11.21 15.74 -5.53
N GLU A 146 12.53 15.99 -5.53
CA GLU A 146 13.36 15.89 -6.73
C GLU A 146 13.37 14.47 -7.32
N ASP A 147 13.44 13.44 -6.48
CA ASP A 147 13.36 12.06 -6.96
C ASP A 147 11.95 11.71 -7.48
N LEU A 148 10.88 12.24 -6.88
CA LEU A 148 9.50 12.05 -7.36
C LEU A 148 9.27 12.74 -8.72
N GLU A 149 9.79 13.96 -8.90
CA GLU A 149 9.78 14.66 -10.19
C GLU A 149 10.57 13.87 -11.25
N TYR A 150 11.77 13.39 -10.91
CA TYR A 150 12.54 12.54 -11.80
C TYR A 150 11.78 11.25 -12.18
N LEU A 151 11.14 10.59 -11.21
CA LEU A 151 10.38 9.38 -11.45
C LEU A 151 9.15 9.63 -12.33
N SER A 152 8.48 10.78 -12.23
CA SER A 152 7.34 11.09 -13.10
C SER A 152 7.77 11.30 -14.55
N GLU A 153 8.97 11.85 -14.79
CA GLU A 153 9.57 11.95 -16.13
C GLU A 153 10.00 10.57 -16.69
N VAL A 154 10.56 9.70 -15.84
CA VAL A 154 10.93 8.34 -16.25
C VAL A 154 9.69 7.50 -16.60
N PHE A 155 8.58 7.70 -15.89
CA PHE A 155 7.36 6.91 -16.01
C PHE A 155 6.17 7.72 -16.55
N GLU A 156 6.38 8.49 -17.63
CA GLU A 156 5.32 9.32 -18.25
C GLU A 156 4.16 8.52 -18.86
N THR A 157 4.42 7.30 -19.31
CA THR A 157 3.46 6.48 -20.08
C THR A 157 2.51 5.62 -19.23
N PRO A 158 2.95 4.88 -18.20
CA PRO A 158 2.05 4.05 -17.39
C PRO A 158 1.12 4.86 -16.49
N THR A 159 0.12 4.20 -15.89
CA THR A 159 -0.70 4.83 -14.85
C THR A 159 0.13 4.99 -13.58
N THR A 160 0.37 6.21 -13.14
CA THR A 160 1.18 6.51 -11.94
C THR A 160 0.30 6.86 -10.76
N ALA A 161 0.60 6.31 -9.58
CA ALA A 161 -0.13 6.57 -8.34
C ALA A 161 0.79 6.79 -7.13
N VAL A 162 0.43 7.72 -6.25
CA VAL A 162 1.13 7.97 -4.96
C VAL A 162 0.38 7.28 -3.82
N LEU A 163 1.00 6.31 -3.12
CA LEU A 163 0.29 5.38 -2.21
C LEU A 163 0.31 5.70 -0.72
N ASN A 164 1.22 6.53 -0.26
CA ASN A 164 1.29 6.88 1.15
C ASN A 164 2.23 8.07 1.26
N ALA A 165 1.71 9.24 1.57
CA ALA A 165 2.50 10.42 1.96
C ALA A 165 1.97 10.95 3.29
N PHE A 166 1.63 10.01 4.18
CA PHE A 166 1.07 10.30 5.48
C PHE A 166 2.19 10.38 6.50
N ASP A 167 2.28 11.51 7.21
CA ASP A 167 3.18 11.64 8.35
C ASP A 167 2.56 10.94 9.58
N ALA A 168 2.65 9.60 9.59
CA ALA A 168 2.01 8.78 10.61
C ALA A 168 2.53 8.98 12.04
N TYR A 169 3.65 9.69 12.19
CA TYR A 169 4.45 9.72 13.41
C TYR A 169 4.81 11.14 13.91
N ASN A 170 4.76 12.21 13.10
CA ASN A 170 4.97 13.60 13.56
C ASN A 170 3.67 14.41 13.77
N GLU A 171 2.61 13.77 14.30
CA GLU A 171 1.40 14.48 14.77
C GLU A 171 0.59 15.23 13.70
N ARG A 172 0.88 15.06 12.39
CA ARG A 172 0.13 15.71 11.30
C ARG A 172 -0.88 14.75 10.66
N PRO A 173 -2.20 14.97 10.81
CA PRO A 173 -3.24 14.08 10.29
C PRO A 173 -3.54 14.25 8.79
N ASN A 174 -2.72 15.02 8.06
CA ASN A 174 -2.97 15.33 6.66
C ASN A 174 -2.33 14.27 5.77
N ASN A 175 -3.13 13.65 4.91
CA ASN A 175 -2.60 12.86 3.82
C ASN A 175 -2.10 13.80 2.71
N GLN A 176 -0.80 13.83 2.46
CA GLN A 176 -0.21 14.67 1.40
C GLN A 176 -0.25 13.99 0.01
N SER A 177 -0.67 12.73 -0.09
CA SER A 177 -0.69 12.00 -1.36
C SER A 177 -1.51 12.68 -2.45
N PRO A 178 -2.67 13.31 -2.18
CA PRO A 178 -3.41 14.05 -3.21
C PRO A 178 -2.60 15.21 -3.80
N HIS A 179 -1.97 16.01 -2.94
CA HIS A 179 -1.19 17.17 -3.37
C HIS A 179 0.08 16.75 -4.12
N LEU A 180 0.81 15.77 -3.60
CA LEU A 180 2.00 15.27 -4.29
C LEU A 180 1.67 14.61 -5.62
N ALA A 181 0.54 13.90 -5.71
CA ALA A 181 0.09 13.33 -6.97
C ALA A 181 -0.25 14.42 -8.00
N GLU A 182 -0.90 15.51 -7.58
CA GLU A 182 -1.14 16.68 -8.43
C GLU A 182 0.17 17.33 -8.90
N ASP A 183 1.09 17.60 -7.98
CA ASP A 183 2.36 18.28 -8.25
C ASP A 183 3.21 17.55 -9.30
N ILE A 184 3.27 16.21 -9.23
CA ILE A 184 4.07 15.39 -10.17
C ILE A 184 3.26 14.89 -11.37
N GLY A 185 1.99 15.28 -11.50
CA GLY A 185 1.11 14.84 -12.58
C GLY A 185 0.73 13.35 -12.53
N ALA A 186 0.78 12.72 -11.37
CA ALA A 186 0.35 11.33 -11.21
C ALA A 186 -1.15 11.19 -11.49
N SER A 187 -1.54 10.06 -12.08
CA SER A 187 -2.92 9.79 -12.48
C SER A 187 -3.84 9.42 -11.31
N ALA A 188 -3.28 9.08 -10.16
CA ALA A 188 -4.03 8.69 -8.97
C ALA A 188 -3.23 8.89 -7.67
N PHE A 189 -3.91 8.74 -6.54
CA PHE A 189 -3.31 8.60 -5.22
C PHE A 189 -4.12 7.63 -4.37
N GLY A 190 -3.57 7.11 -3.27
CA GLY A 190 -4.39 6.47 -2.26
C GLY A 190 -3.65 6.00 -1.01
N ASP A 191 -4.30 5.17 -0.17
CA ASP A 191 -3.73 4.48 1.00
C ASP A 191 -3.94 2.96 0.86
N PHE A 192 -3.19 2.33 -0.05
CA PHE A 192 -3.39 0.94 -0.46
C PHE A 192 -2.62 -0.08 0.36
N GLY A 193 -2.87 -0.15 1.67
CA GLY A 193 -2.34 -1.25 2.48
C GLY A 193 -3.36 -1.66 3.50
N ILE A 194 -3.86 -2.88 3.32
CA ILE A 194 -4.80 -3.49 4.26
C ILE A 194 -4.13 -3.83 5.61
N ASN A 195 -2.80 -4.01 5.63
CA ASN A 195 -2.02 -4.38 6.80
C ASN A 195 -1.07 -3.25 7.27
N LYS A 196 -0.60 -3.34 8.53
CA LYS A 196 0.36 -2.38 9.13
C LYS A 196 1.66 -2.36 8.32
N ARG A 197 1.80 -1.38 7.42
CA ARG A 197 2.86 -1.36 6.39
C ARG A 197 4.28 -1.22 6.95
N PHE A 198 4.47 -0.48 8.06
CA PHE A 198 5.77 -0.27 8.70
C PHE A 198 5.58 -0.15 10.22
N LYS A 199 6.27 -0.96 11.05
CA LYS A 199 6.28 -0.79 12.51
C LYS A 199 7.59 -0.12 12.96
N PRO A 200 7.58 0.65 14.07
CA PRO A 200 8.77 1.23 14.66
C PRO A 200 9.74 0.15 15.11
N ASN A 201 11.01 0.54 15.09
CA ASN A 201 12.18 -0.19 15.54
C ASN A 201 11.93 -0.95 16.87
N PRO A 202 12.42 -2.19 17.04
CA PRO A 202 12.38 -2.91 18.32
C PRO A 202 12.99 -2.13 19.51
N ASP A 203 13.85 -1.14 19.22
CA ASP A 203 14.53 -0.30 20.20
C ASP A 203 13.66 0.81 20.84
N ASP A 204 12.43 1.05 20.38
CA ASP A 204 11.54 2.10 20.95
C ASP A 204 10.85 1.70 22.27
N GLY A 205 11.25 0.57 22.84
CA GLY A 205 10.66 0.05 24.07
C GLY A 205 9.26 -0.49 23.84
N PHE A 206 8.88 -1.42 24.71
CA PHE A 206 7.55 -2.02 24.77
C PHE A 206 6.48 -0.96 25.10
N VAL A 207 6.11 -0.12 24.12
CA VAL A 207 4.85 0.61 24.18
C VAL A 207 3.77 -0.44 23.87
N PRO A 208 2.76 -0.63 24.74
CA PRO A 208 1.68 -1.58 24.49
C PRO A 208 1.12 -1.34 23.09
N PRO A 209 0.67 -2.37 22.37
CA PRO A 209 0.25 -2.23 20.99
C PRO A 209 -1.08 -1.45 20.94
N SER A 210 -1.03 -0.12 21.07
CA SER A 210 -2.18 0.70 20.71
C SER A 210 -2.48 0.42 19.24
N VAL A 211 -3.68 -0.07 19.01
CA VAL A 211 -4.22 -0.32 17.70
C VAL A 211 -4.78 1.00 17.19
N LYS A 212 -4.45 1.34 15.94
CA LYS A 212 -4.93 2.57 15.28
C LYS A 212 -5.95 2.18 14.21
N HIS A 213 -7.17 2.71 14.28
CA HIS A 213 -8.12 2.73 13.17
C HIS A 213 -8.06 4.11 12.51
N ARG A 214 -7.93 4.15 11.19
CA ARG A 214 -7.82 5.39 10.42
C ARG A 214 -9.07 5.55 9.56
N HIS A 215 -9.66 6.74 9.57
CA HIS A 215 -10.87 7.05 8.83
C HIS A 215 -10.76 8.41 8.16
N TYR A 216 -11.15 8.53 6.90
CA TYR A 216 -11.17 9.83 6.24
C TYR A 216 -12.30 10.67 6.82
N VAL A 217 -12.02 11.94 7.09
CA VAL A 217 -13.07 12.88 7.44
C VAL A 217 -13.89 13.17 6.20
N PRO A 218 -15.23 13.05 6.25
CA PRO A 218 -16.07 13.37 5.10
C PRO A 218 -15.77 14.77 4.57
N ASN A 219 -15.59 14.91 3.26
CA ASN A 219 -15.30 16.16 2.55
C ASN A 219 -13.96 16.82 2.93
N GLN A 220 -12.98 16.04 3.40
CA GLN A 220 -11.65 16.54 3.73
C GLN A 220 -10.54 15.55 3.38
N SER A 221 -9.35 16.06 3.06
CA SER A 221 -8.12 15.27 2.88
C SER A 221 -7.43 14.90 4.21
N THR A 222 -8.16 15.00 5.31
CA THR A 222 -7.70 14.70 6.67
C THR A 222 -8.13 13.29 7.07
N VAL A 223 -7.27 12.62 7.83
CA VAL A 223 -7.55 11.29 8.39
C VAL A 223 -7.66 11.41 9.90
N GLU A 224 -8.81 11.04 10.44
CA GLU A 224 -9.02 10.87 11.87
C GLU A 224 -8.42 9.52 12.33
N VAL A 225 -7.77 9.53 13.50
CA VAL A 225 -7.04 8.37 14.03
C VAL A 225 -7.59 7.97 15.38
N PHE A 226 -8.39 6.91 15.38
CA PHE A 226 -8.93 6.30 16.59
C PHE A 226 -7.92 5.31 17.18
N LYS A 227 -7.73 5.34 18.50
CA LYS A 227 -6.76 4.51 19.22
C LYS A 227 -7.48 3.66 20.26
N GLY A 228 -7.12 2.39 20.37
CA GLY A 228 -7.58 1.48 21.42
C GLY A 228 -6.49 0.46 21.76
N ASP A 229 -6.66 -0.30 22.84
CA ASP A 229 -5.76 -1.42 23.17
C ASP A 229 -6.03 -2.63 22.25
N THR A 230 -7.21 -2.65 21.61
CA THR A 230 -7.65 -3.64 20.60
C THR A 230 -8.20 -2.95 19.34
N PHE A 231 -8.37 -3.70 18.23
CA PHE A 231 -8.99 -3.16 17.01
C PHE A 231 -10.46 -2.79 17.25
N GLU A 232 -11.11 -3.59 18.08
CA GLU A 232 -12.49 -3.45 18.53
C GLU A 232 -12.66 -2.15 19.31
N GLU A 233 -11.80 -1.86 20.30
CA GLU A 233 -11.85 -0.58 21.04
C GLU A 233 -11.56 0.63 20.15
N ALA A 234 -10.60 0.51 19.22
CA ALA A 234 -10.32 1.56 18.25
C ALA A 234 -11.51 1.80 17.30
N ALA A 235 -12.27 0.75 16.98
CA ALA A 235 -13.46 0.81 16.13
C ALA A 235 -14.72 1.28 16.89
N GLU A 236 -14.86 0.97 18.17
CA GLU A 236 -15.93 1.54 19.01
C GLU A 236 -15.81 3.06 19.07
N SER A 237 -14.58 3.55 19.24
CA SER A 237 -14.28 4.99 19.19
C SER A 237 -14.67 5.66 17.86
N LEU A 238 -14.71 4.92 16.75
CA LEU A 238 -15.19 5.42 15.45
C LEU A 238 -16.71 5.63 15.47
N SER A 239 -17.47 4.73 16.08
CA SER A 239 -18.93 4.83 16.14
C SER A 239 -19.43 5.99 17.00
N ASP A 240 -18.61 6.44 17.95
CA ASP A 240 -18.86 7.60 18.82
C ASP A 240 -18.44 8.95 18.18
N TRP A 241 -17.82 8.92 16.99
CA TRP A 241 -17.37 10.12 16.31
C TRP A 241 -18.54 10.90 15.71
N SER A 242 -18.58 12.22 15.89
CA SER A 242 -19.70 13.05 15.45
C SER A 242 -19.89 13.09 13.92
N GLU A 243 -18.83 12.81 13.17
CA GLU A 243 -18.87 12.76 11.71
C GLU A 243 -19.22 11.36 11.18
N TRP A 244 -19.44 10.39 12.06
CA TRP A 244 -19.83 9.04 11.68
C TRP A 244 -21.25 9.01 11.10
N ASP A 245 -21.37 8.48 9.89
CA ASP A 245 -22.66 8.22 9.24
C ASP A 245 -22.79 6.75 8.83
N ALA A 246 -23.57 5.99 9.61
CA ALA A 246 -23.86 4.59 9.34
C ALA A 246 -24.57 4.33 8.00
N SER A 247 -25.13 5.36 7.35
CA SER A 247 -25.79 5.26 6.05
C SER A 247 -24.87 5.61 4.86
N HIS A 248 -23.64 6.06 5.14
CA HIS A 248 -22.68 6.53 4.15
C HIS A 248 -22.30 5.46 3.11
N CYS A 249 -21.92 4.28 3.59
CA CYS A 249 -21.59 3.12 2.76
C CYS A 249 -21.95 1.80 3.46
N GLU A 250 -21.87 0.68 2.73
CA GLU A 250 -22.11 -0.66 3.28
C GLU A 250 -21.15 -0.98 4.44
N GLY A 251 -19.90 -0.54 4.36
CA GLY A 251 -18.92 -0.68 5.43
C GLY A 251 -19.34 0.08 6.70
N CYS A 252 -19.78 1.33 6.57
CA CYS A 252 -20.29 2.12 7.69
C CYS A 252 -21.55 1.50 8.30
N HIS A 253 -22.44 0.98 7.46
CA HIS A 253 -23.63 0.27 7.92
C HIS A 253 -23.25 -0.99 8.71
N ARG A 254 -22.32 -1.78 8.17
CA ARG A 254 -21.81 -3.00 8.81
C ARG A 254 -21.17 -2.71 10.15
N ALA A 255 -20.28 -1.71 10.22
CA ALA A 255 -19.66 -1.24 11.46
C ALA A 255 -20.69 -0.84 12.52
N ALA A 256 -21.74 -0.14 12.13
CA ALA A 256 -22.79 0.28 13.06
C ALA A 256 -23.71 -0.86 13.53
N SER A 257 -23.78 -1.96 12.78
CA SER A 257 -24.72 -3.06 13.03
C SER A 257 -24.22 -4.12 14.03
N THR A 258 -22.90 -4.22 14.27
CA THR A 258 -22.29 -5.18 15.21
C THR A 258 -20.82 -4.84 15.47
N ASN A 259 -20.37 -4.91 16.74
CA ASN A 259 -18.97 -4.63 17.13
C ASN A 259 -18.07 -5.87 17.16
N ASN A 260 -18.59 -7.07 16.87
CA ASN A 260 -17.88 -8.32 17.12
C ASN A 260 -17.30 -8.95 15.85
N TYR A 261 -16.60 -8.13 15.07
CA TYR A 261 -15.95 -8.53 13.83
C TYR A 261 -14.48 -8.85 14.04
N ASP A 262 -13.96 -9.80 13.26
CA ASP A 262 -12.52 -10.04 13.21
C ASP A 262 -11.78 -8.89 12.51
N VAL A 263 -10.45 -8.86 12.66
CA VAL A 263 -9.58 -7.82 12.10
C VAL A 263 -9.77 -7.70 10.57
N ASN A 264 -9.90 -8.83 9.86
CA ASN A 264 -10.05 -8.85 8.41
C ASN A 264 -11.36 -8.18 7.96
N THR A 265 -12.43 -8.37 8.72
CA THR A 265 -13.72 -7.73 8.47
C THR A 265 -13.66 -6.23 8.74
N TRP A 266 -12.99 -5.77 9.80
CA TRP A 266 -12.78 -4.35 10.06
C TRP A 266 -11.92 -3.67 8.99
N VAL A 267 -10.92 -4.38 8.48
CA VAL A 267 -10.12 -3.94 7.33
C VAL A 267 -11.00 -3.79 6.09
N GLN A 268 -11.87 -4.76 5.80
CA GLN A 268 -12.82 -4.69 4.69
C GLN A 268 -13.75 -3.47 4.81
N ILE A 269 -14.32 -3.24 5.99
CA ILE A 269 -15.17 -2.08 6.28
C ILE A 269 -14.43 -0.76 6.02
N ARG A 270 -13.17 -0.64 6.49
CA ARG A 270 -12.34 0.55 6.24
C ARG A 270 -12.13 0.78 4.75
N MET A 271 -11.91 -0.29 3.98
CA MET A 271 -11.74 -0.21 2.52
C MET A 271 -13.03 0.20 1.82
N GLU A 272 -14.18 -0.35 2.22
CA GLU A 272 -15.51 0.03 1.67
C GLU A 272 -15.80 1.52 1.92
N HIS A 273 -15.48 2.03 3.11
CA HIS A 273 -15.58 3.46 3.40
C HIS A 273 -14.59 4.29 2.58
N TYR A 274 -13.31 3.90 2.57
CA TYR A 274 -12.26 4.58 1.79
C TYR A 274 -12.63 4.71 0.31
N PHE A 275 -13.08 3.62 -0.31
CA PHE A 275 -13.54 3.63 -1.68
C PHE A 275 -14.74 4.55 -1.89
N ARG A 276 -15.64 4.67 -0.91
CA ARG A 276 -16.78 5.57 -1.03
C ARG A 276 -16.38 7.03 -0.92
N SER A 277 -15.62 7.38 0.11
CA SER A 277 -15.24 8.77 0.41
C SER A 277 -14.29 9.37 -0.63
N ILE A 278 -13.33 8.57 -1.12
CA ILE A 278 -12.30 9.07 -2.04
C ILE A 278 -12.71 8.94 -3.51
N LEU A 279 -13.48 7.91 -3.90
CA LEU A 279 -13.79 7.69 -5.33
C LEU A 279 -15.03 8.41 -5.83
N ARG A 280 -15.83 9.02 -4.95
CA ARG A 280 -17.05 9.75 -5.35
C ARG A 280 -16.92 11.25 -5.23
N ASP A 281 -15.69 11.77 -5.14
CA ASP A 281 -15.39 13.19 -4.88
C ASP A 281 -16.18 13.72 -3.67
N GLU A 282 -16.27 12.90 -2.62
CA GLU A 282 -16.79 13.32 -1.32
C GLU A 282 -15.64 13.90 -0.47
N ILE A 283 -14.59 14.44 -1.11
CA ILE A 283 -13.42 15.17 -0.56
C ILE A 283 -13.21 16.45 -1.38
#